data_AF-A0A0A2VS02-F1
#
_entry.id   AF-A0A0A2VS02-F1
#
_cell.length_a   1.000
_cell.length_b   1.000
_cell.length_c   1.000
_cell.angle_alpha   90.00
_cell.angle_beta   90.00
_cell.angle_gamma   90.00
#
_symmetry.space_group_name_H-M   'P 1'
#
loop_
_entity.id
_entity.type
_entity.pdbx_description
1 polymer ?
#
loop_
_entity_poly.entity_id
_entity_poly.type
_entity_poly.pdbx_seq_one_letter_code
_entity_poly.pdbx_strand_id
1 'polypeptide(L)'
;MTNGSGRALFHESEDIERLNRVWARQESLRLRAGSEDAKIYDGVKYERKPTGPFMGKLVSQGTIITIDGEDYVEYRVLTKPSFF
;
A
#
# COMPACT_ATOMS: atom_id res chain seq x y z
N MET A 1 34.45 27.37 -35.22
CA MET A 1 34.54 26.79 -33.86
C MET A 1 33.16 26.22 -33.54
N THR A 2 33.06 24.90 -33.38
CA THR A 2 31.79 24.16 -33.42
C THR A 2 31.01 24.24 -32.11
N ASN A 3 29.70 24.35 -32.28
CA ASN A 3 28.60 24.52 -31.33
C ASN A 3 28.53 23.41 -30.25
N GLY A 4 28.56 23.79 -28.97
CA GLY A 4 28.61 22.87 -27.81
C GLY A 4 27.30 22.72 -27.03
N SER A 5 26.17 23.25 -27.51
CA SER A 5 24.94 23.35 -26.71
C SER A 5 23.92 22.23 -26.95
N GLY A 6 24.17 21.31 -27.88
CA GLY A 6 23.24 20.20 -28.16
C GLY A 6 23.28 19.09 -27.12
N ARG A 7 24.48 18.72 -26.63
CA ARG A 7 24.69 17.52 -25.80
C ARG A 7 23.99 17.55 -24.43
N ALA A 8 23.85 18.72 -23.80
CA ALA A 8 23.24 18.84 -22.48
C ALA A 8 21.73 18.52 -22.49
N LEU A 9 21.01 19.00 -23.52
CA LEU A 9 19.55 18.81 -23.65
C LEU A 9 19.16 17.35 -23.94
N PHE A 10 19.97 16.64 -24.73
CA PHE A 10 19.76 15.22 -25.02
C PHE A 10 19.99 14.35 -23.78
N HIS A 11 21.01 14.68 -22.99
CA HIS A 11 21.33 13.94 -21.76
C HIS A 11 20.27 14.14 -20.67
N GLU A 12 19.77 15.37 -20.52
CA GLU A 12 18.69 15.69 -19.60
C GLU A 12 17.39 14.97 -19.98
N SER A 13 17.10 14.85 -21.28
CA SER A 13 15.94 14.10 -21.78
C SER A 13 16.04 12.60 -21.46
N GLU A 14 17.21 11.98 -21.63
CA GLU A 14 17.44 10.58 -21.26
C GLU A 14 17.33 10.34 -19.75
N ASP A 15 17.85 11.27 -18.95
CA ASP A 15 17.78 11.23 -17.49
C ASP A 15 16.32 11.36 -17.00
N ILE A 16 15.53 12.26 -17.59
CA ILE A 16 14.10 12.43 -17.30
C ILE A 16 13.31 11.18 -17.70
N GLU A 17 13.57 10.60 -18.87
CA GLU A 17 12.92 9.35 -19.26
C GLU A 17 13.24 8.20 -18.31
N ARG A 18 14.50 8.11 -17.85
CA ARG A 18 14.90 7.10 -16.88
C ARG A 18 14.18 7.29 -15.55
N LEU A 19 14.04 8.54 -15.09
CA LEU A 19 13.26 8.87 -13.90
C LEU A 19 11.78 8.52 -14.06
N ASN A 20 11.17 8.81 -15.21
CA ASN A 20 9.78 8.43 -15.51
C ASN A 20 9.58 6.91 -15.49
N ARG A 21 10.55 6.13 -16.02
CA ARG A 21 10.51 4.66 -15.95
C ARG A 21 10.59 4.15 -14.50
N VAL A 22 11.45 4.76 -13.67
CA VAL A 22 11.54 4.41 -12.24
C VAL A 22 10.25 4.75 -11.52
N TRP A 23 9.70 5.95 -11.75
CA TRP A 23 8.46 6.41 -11.15
C TRP A 23 7.27 5.53 -11.54
N ALA A 24 7.10 5.20 -12.82
CA ALA A 24 6.05 4.29 -13.29
C ALA A 24 6.18 2.89 -12.66
N ARG A 25 7.41 2.39 -12.47
CA ARG A 25 7.66 1.12 -11.77
C ARG A 25 7.31 1.20 -10.29
N GLN A 26 7.67 2.29 -9.62
CA GLN A 26 7.33 2.49 -8.21
C GLN A 26 5.83 2.66 -8.01
N GLU A 27 5.16 3.43 -8.86
CA GLU A 27 3.72 3.67 -8.76
C GLU A 27 2.92 2.39 -9.07
N SER A 28 3.33 1.58 -10.04
CA SER A 28 2.69 0.28 -10.28
C SER A 28 2.83 -0.68 -9.09
N LEU A 29 3.98 -0.70 -8.41
CA LEU A 29 4.15 -1.46 -7.17
C LEU A 29 3.29 -0.91 -6.03
N ARG A 30 3.20 0.42 -5.91
CA ARG A 30 2.39 1.10 -4.89
C ARG A 30 0.89 0.86 -5.08
N LEU A 31 0.40 0.85 -6.31
CA LEU A 31 -0.99 0.54 -6.65
C LEU A 31 -1.33 -0.93 -6.35
N ARG A 32 -0.42 -1.86 -6.65
CA ARG A 32 -0.61 -3.29 -6.33
C ARG A 32 -0.61 -3.53 -4.82
N ALA A 33 0.38 -3.00 -4.11
CA ALA A 33 0.45 -3.05 -2.65
C ALA A 33 -0.78 -2.41 -2.01
N GLY A 34 -1.16 -1.19 -2.41
CA GLY A 34 -2.33 -0.48 -1.88
C GLY A 34 -3.66 -1.24 -2.06
N SER A 35 -3.83 -1.99 -3.15
CA SER A 35 -5.04 -2.82 -3.37
C SER A 35 -5.06 -4.10 -2.53
N GLU A 36 -3.89 -4.60 -2.14
CA GLU A 36 -3.73 -5.78 -1.27
C GLU A 36 -3.64 -5.42 0.21
N ASP A 37 -3.36 -4.15 0.52
CA ASP A 37 -3.18 -3.60 1.86
C ASP A 37 -4.45 -3.00 2.45
N ALA A 38 -5.48 -2.77 1.64
CA ALA A 38 -6.78 -2.37 2.15
C ALA A 38 -7.96 -2.98 1.38
N LYS A 39 -9.05 -3.27 2.09
CA LYS A 39 -10.33 -3.69 1.50
C LYS A 39 -11.48 -2.98 2.18
N ILE A 40 -12.55 -2.71 1.44
CA ILE A 40 -13.81 -2.26 2.01
C ILE A 40 -14.85 -3.35 1.74
N TYR A 41 -15.52 -3.80 2.80
CA TYR A 41 -16.64 -4.73 2.71
C TYR A 41 -17.73 -4.27 3.66
N ASP A 42 -18.96 -4.16 3.15
CA ASP A 42 -20.12 -3.70 3.94
C ASP A 42 -19.86 -2.36 4.67
N GLY A 43 -19.22 -1.41 3.98
CA GLY A 43 -18.85 -0.11 4.55
C GLY A 43 -17.69 -0.12 5.54
N VAL A 44 -17.11 -1.28 5.85
CA VAL A 44 -16.01 -1.42 6.82
C VAL A 44 -14.67 -1.48 6.09
N LYS A 45 -13.74 -0.61 6.50
CA LYS A 45 -12.34 -0.64 6.02
C LYS A 45 -11.52 -1.67 6.81
N TYR A 46 -10.83 -2.52 6.08
CA TYR A 46 -9.86 -3.48 6.60
C TYR A 46 -8.49 -3.12 6.05
N GLU A 47 -7.48 -3.07 6.91
CA GLU A 47 -6.10 -2.74 6.53
C GLU A 47 -5.14 -3.85 6.91
N ARG A 48 -4.13 -4.09 6.07
CA ARG A 48 -3.09 -5.07 6.32
C ARG A 48 -2.23 -4.58 7.46
N LYS A 49 -2.15 -5.36 8.53
CA LYS A 49 -1.28 -5.01 9.65
C LYS A 49 0.16 -5.44 9.33
N PRO A 50 1.13 -4.50 9.36
CA PRO A 50 2.53 -4.82 9.03
C PRO A 50 3.27 -5.51 10.18
N THR A 51 2.77 -5.37 11.40
CA THR A 51 3.40 -5.89 12.63
C THR A 51 2.35 -6.29 13.66
N GLY A 52 2.79 -6.92 14.75
CA GLY A 52 1.93 -7.28 15.89
C GLY A 52 1.13 -8.58 15.67
N PRO A 53 0.12 -8.84 16.53
CA PRO A 53 -0.58 -10.13 16.59
C PRO A 53 -1.39 -10.46 15.32
N PHE A 54 -1.75 -9.45 14.53
CA PHE A 54 -2.48 -9.63 13.28
C PHE A 54 -1.62 -9.38 12.03
N MET A 55 -0.30 -9.43 12.16
CA MET A 55 0.63 -9.21 11.05
C MET A 55 0.27 -10.03 9.81
N GLY A 56 0.22 -9.37 8.66
CA GLY A 56 -0.15 -9.97 7.38
C GLY A 56 -1.64 -10.20 7.17
N LYS A 57 -2.50 -9.90 8.16
CA LYS A 57 -3.97 -10.03 8.03
C LYS A 57 -4.61 -8.67 7.75
N LEU A 58 -5.75 -8.69 7.06
CA LEU A 58 -6.62 -7.51 6.90
C LEU A 58 -7.52 -7.41 8.13
N VAL A 59 -7.43 -6.30 8.87
CA VAL A 59 -8.14 -6.12 10.14
C VAL A 59 -8.89 -4.80 10.14
N SER A 60 -10.11 -4.78 10.67
CA SER A 60 -10.86 -3.55 10.91
C SER A 60 -10.18 -2.67 11.98
N GLN A 61 -10.63 -1.43 12.08
CA GLN A 61 -10.40 -0.67 13.31
C GLN A 61 -11.04 -1.42 14.50
N GLY A 62 -10.40 -1.33 15.67
CA GLY A 62 -10.91 -1.91 16.90
C GLY A 62 -12.11 -1.13 17.42
N THR A 63 -13.09 -1.85 17.94
CA THR A 63 -14.27 -1.27 18.62
C THR A 63 -14.22 -1.63 20.09
N ILE A 64 -14.46 -0.67 20.98
CA ILE A 64 -14.59 -0.95 22.40
C ILE A 64 -15.95 -1.59 22.65
N ILE A 65 -15.96 -2.73 23.33
CA ILE A 65 -17.17 -3.42 23.80
C ILE A 65 -17.00 -3.72 25.29
N THR A 66 -18.11 -3.84 26.01
CA THR A 66 -18.09 -4.21 27.44
C THR A 66 -18.71 -5.61 27.60
N ILE A 67 -18.00 -6.51 28.27
CA ILE A 67 -18.45 -7.87 28.60
C ILE A 67 -18.26 -8.04 30.11
N ASP A 68 -19.33 -8.40 30.83
CA ASP A 68 -19.31 -8.62 32.29
C ASP A 68 -18.74 -7.45 33.12
N GLY A 69 -18.88 -6.23 32.63
CA GLY A 69 -18.38 -5.01 33.29
C GLY A 69 -16.92 -4.66 32.98
N GLU A 70 -16.25 -5.44 32.13
CA GLU A 70 -14.89 -5.18 31.66
C GLU A 70 -14.87 -4.73 30.19
N ASP A 71 -14.00 -3.78 29.85
CA ASP A 71 -13.84 -3.27 28.50
C ASP A 71 -12.84 -4.11 27.69
N TYR A 72 -13.27 -4.51 26.51
CA TYR A 72 -12.49 -5.25 25.53
C TYR A 72 -12.39 -4.48 24.22
N VAL A 73 -11.35 -4.77 23.44
CA VAL A 73 -11.24 -4.31 22.06
C VAL A 73 -11.61 -5.45 21.13
N GLU A 74 -12.72 -5.31 20.42
CA GLU A 74 -13.11 -6.23 19.36
C GLU A 74 -12.45 -5.85 18.03
N TYR A 75 -11.87 -6.84 17.34
CA TYR A 75 -11.37 -6.70 15.98
C TYR A 75 -12.08 -7.67 15.05
N ARG A 76 -12.35 -7.24 13.81
CA ARG A 76 -12.79 -8.14 12.72
C ARG A 76 -11.64 -8.40 11.77
N VAL A 77 -11.37 -9.68 11.51
CA VAL A 77 -10.34 -10.12 10.56
C VAL A 77 -11.00 -10.57 9.27
N LEU A 78 -10.58 -10.00 8.14
CA LEU A 78 -11.00 -10.42 6.82
C LEU A 78 -9.92 -11.32 6.20
N THR A 79 -10.27 -12.59 5.96
CA THR A 79 -9.37 -13.55 5.29
C THR A 79 -10.02 -14.08 4.03
N LYS A 80 -9.21 -14.32 3.00
CA LYS A 80 -9.64 -15.22 1.93
C LYS A 80 -9.68 -16.63 2.54
N PRO A 81 -10.77 -17.38 2.37
CA PRO A 81 -10.79 -18.76 2.82
C PRO A 81 -9.68 -19.52 2.08
N SER A 82 -8.84 -20.19 2.85
CA SER A 82 -7.79 -21.06 2.35
C SER A 82 -8.19 -22.47 2.74
N PHE A 83 -8.62 -23.26 1.77
CA PHE A 83 -8.93 -24.67 1.95
C PHE A 83 -7.70 -25.49 1.54
N PHE A 84 -6.65 -25.46 2.36
CA PHE A 84 -5.48 -26.33 2.24
C PHE A 84 -5.20 -26.95 3.61
#